data_AF-A0A5S9MKT0-F1
#
_entry.id   AF-A0A5S9MKT0-F1
#
_cell.length_a   1.000
_cell.length_b   1.000
_cell.length_c   1.000
_cell.angle_alpha   90.00
_cell.angle_beta   90.00
_cell.angle_gamma   90.00
#
_symmetry.space_group_name_H-M   'P 1'
#
loop_
_entity.id
_entity.type
_entity.pdbx_description
1 polymer ?
#
loop_
_entity_poly.entity_id
_entity_poly.type
_entity_poly.pdbx_seq_one_letter_code
_entity_poly.pdbx_strand_id
1 'polypeptide(L)'
;MISVAVFFCSDCRSSCRCPRSLFQQEKKEITIGGKLGSEPEILISMYKLLIEQDTDIQVNLKPGLGKTSFVFQALRSGDIDIYPEFTGTAISEFLKETAKKHR
;
A
#
# COMPACT_ATOMS: atom_id res chain seq x y z
N MET A 1 28.55 -6.35 -9.90
CA MET A 1 28.60 -7.54 -10.76
C MET A 1 28.33 -8.76 -9.90
N ILE A 2 27.06 -9.09 -9.71
CA ILE A 2 26.63 -10.33 -9.06
C ILE A 2 26.29 -11.28 -10.21
N SER A 3 26.94 -12.43 -10.28
CA SER A 3 26.27 -13.70 -10.54
C SER A 3 27.29 -14.84 -10.44
N VAL A 4 27.27 -15.55 -9.32
CA VAL A 4 27.85 -16.89 -9.25
C VAL A 4 26.74 -17.84 -9.65
N ALA A 5 26.89 -18.40 -10.85
CA ALA A 5 26.16 -19.58 -11.28
C ALA A 5 26.49 -20.76 -10.35
N VAL A 6 25.50 -21.63 -10.14
CA VAL A 6 25.56 -23.07 -10.44
C VAL A 6 24.35 -23.72 -9.77
N PHE A 7 23.38 -24.15 -10.57
CA PHE A 7 22.89 -25.52 -10.42
C PHE A 7 22.64 -26.10 -11.81
N PHE A 8 23.49 -27.06 -12.12
CA PHE A 8 23.51 -27.88 -13.32
C PHE A 8 22.16 -28.58 -13.53
N CYS A 9 21.61 -28.49 -14.75
CA CYS A 9 20.75 -29.53 -15.30
C CYS A 9 21.16 -29.70 -16.77
N SER A 10 22.22 -30.47 -16.99
CA SER A 10 22.84 -30.68 -18.31
C SER A 10 22.24 -31.85 -19.09
N ASP A 11 21.01 -32.27 -18.80
CA ASP A 11 20.36 -33.34 -19.57
C ASP A 11 18.85 -33.09 -19.70
N CYS A 12 18.48 -32.26 -20.68
CA CYS A 12 17.11 -32.18 -21.16
C CYS A 12 17.10 -32.40 -22.68
N ARG A 13 17.24 -33.67 -23.06
CA ARG A 13 17.08 -34.14 -24.43
C ARG A 13 15.59 -34.02 -24.81
N SER A 14 15.26 -32.89 -25.44
CA SER A 14 14.21 -32.72 -26.46
C SER A 14 12.97 -33.62 -26.34
N SER A 15 12.03 -33.26 -25.45
CA SER A 15 10.60 -33.64 -25.57
C SER A 15 9.71 -32.98 -24.51
N CYS A 16 10.21 -32.72 -23.30
CA CYS A 16 9.37 -32.18 -22.24
C CYS A 16 9.29 -30.65 -22.27
N ARG A 17 8.26 -30.10 -22.95
CA ARG A 17 7.76 -28.77 -22.62
C ARG A 17 7.11 -28.84 -21.24
N CYS A 18 7.90 -28.66 -20.19
CA CYS A 18 7.35 -28.20 -18.93
C CYS A 18 6.96 -26.73 -19.13
N PRO A 19 5.66 -26.37 -19.16
CA PRO A 19 5.32 -24.97 -18.95
C PRO A 19 5.84 -24.63 -17.56
N ARG A 20 6.85 -23.74 -17.50
CA ARG A 20 7.22 -23.08 -16.25
C ARG A 20 5.92 -22.53 -15.67
N SER A 21 5.43 -23.16 -14.61
CA SER A 21 4.32 -22.65 -13.82
C SER A 21 4.69 -21.25 -13.35
N LEU A 22 4.15 -20.26 -14.06
CA LEU A 22 3.42 -19.07 -13.62
C LEU A 22 3.38 -18.79 -12.11
N PHE A 23 4.51 -18.85 -11.41
CA PHE A 23 4.69 -18.12 -10.16
C PHE A 23 5.50 -16.87 -10.45
N GLN A 24 4.98 -16.06 -11.37
CA GLN A 24 5.23 -14.63 -11.30
C GLN A 24 4.36 -14.16 -10.13
N GLN A 25 4.92 -14.13 -8.92
CA GLN A 25 4.31 -13.30 -7.89
C GLN A 25 4.40 -11.87 -8.43
N GLU A 26 3.30 -11.36 -8.98
CA GLU A 26 3.17 -9.92 -9.17
C GLU A 26 3.39 -9.31 -7.79
N LYS A 27 4.52 -8.61 -7.64
CA LYS A 27 4.76 -7.79 -6.46
C LYS A 27 3.59 -6.81 -6.39
N LYS A 28 2.68 -7.05 -5.46
CA LYS A 28 1.58 -6.12 -5.19
C LYS A 28 2.23 -4.84 -4.67
N GLU A 29 1.99 -3.74 -5.37
CA GLU A 29 2.34 -2.41 -4.90
C GLU A 29 1.08 -1.79 -4.30
N ILE A 30 1.20 -1.16 -3.13
CA ILE A 30 0.12 -0.43 -2.47
C ILE A 30 0.57 1.02 -2.28
N THR A 31 -0.31 1.96 -2.61
CA THR A 31 -0.08 3.38 -2.39
C THR A 31 -0.82 3.85 -1.13
N ILE A 32 -0.07 4.38 -0.16
CA ILE A 32 -0.63 4.94 1.07
C ILE A 32 -0.56 6.48 1.01
N GLY A 33 -1.72 7.12 1.15
CA GLY A 33 -1.86 8.57 1.17
C GLY A 33 -1.86 9.15 2.57
N GLY A 34 -1.15 10.27 2.76
CA GLY A 34 -1.16 11.04 4.00
C GLY A 34 -1.80 12.41 3.82
N LYS A 35 -2.55 12.86 4.82
CA LYS A 35 -3.03 14.25 4.92
C LYS A 35 -1.86 15.20 5.19
N LEU A 36 -2.06 16.51 4.98
CA LEU A 36 -1.10 17.52 5.43
C LEU A 36 -0.96 17.53 6.95
N GLY A 37 0.27 17.39 7.45
CA GLY A 37 0.61 17.48 8.87
C GLY A 37 1.66 16.45 9.28
N SER A 38 2.38 16.74 10.36
CA SER A 38 3.48 15.87 10.83
C SER A 38 2.99 14.50 11.34
N GLU A 39 1.82 14.45 11.98
CA GLU A 39 1.29 13.20 12.51
C GLU A 39 0.86 12.22 11.41
N PRO A 40 0.03 12.61 10.41
CA PRO A 40 -0.27 11.73 9.28
C PRO A 40 0.96 11.23 8.53
N GLU A 41 1.99 12.06 8.36
CA GLU A 41 3.25 11.66 7.70
C GLU A 41 4.02 10.58 8.49
N ILE A 42 4.04 10.69 9.82
CA ILE A 42 4.63 9.67 10.68
C ILE A 42 3.81 8.38 10.60
N LEU A 43 2.47 8.47 10.66
CA LEU A 43 1.59 7.29 10.61
C LEU A 43 1.74 6.49 9.32
N ILE A 44 1.75 7.14 8.15
CA ILE A 44 1.93 6.42 6.88
C ILE A 44 3.31 5.76 6.78
N SER A 45 4.33 6.38 7.39
CA SER A 45 5.69 5.82 7.43
C SER A 45 5.74 4.59 8.33
N MET A 46 5.03 4.60 9.46
CA MET A 46 4.89 3.42 10.33
C MET A 46 4.17 2.28 9.60
N TYR A 47 3.08 2.56 8.88
CA TYR A 47 2.36 1.54 8.11
C TYR A 47 3.21 0.92 7.02
N LYS A 48 4.01 1.72 6.30
CA LYS A 48 4.98 1.21 5.32
C LYS A 48 5.91 0.17 5.95
N LEU A 49 6.53 0.51 7.09
CA LEU A 49 7.47 -0.40 7.77
C LEU A 49 6.79 -1.71 8.18
N LEU A 50 5.58 -1.65 8.74
CA LEU A 50 4.85 -2.85 9.17
C LEU A 50 4.46 -3.74 7.97
N ILE A 51 3.97 -3.16 6.89
CA ILE A 51 3.54 -3.91 5.70
C ILE A 51 4.75 -4.55 5.01
N GLU A 52 5.84 -3.81 4.82
CA GLU A 52 7.04 -4.34 4.16
C GLU A 52 7.81 -5.34 5.04
N GLN A 53 7.65 -5.29 6.36
CA GLN A 53 8.24 -6.26 7.28
C GLN A 53 7.46 -7.58 7.32
N ASP A 54 6.14 -7.51 7.31
CA ASP A 54 5.28 -8.68 7.51
C ASP A 54 4.75 -9.29 6.18
N THR A 55 4.96 -8.61 5.04
CA THR A 55 4.50 -9.05 3.72
C THR A 55 5.49 -8.69 2.60
N ASP A 56 5.43 -9.42 1.47
CA ASP A 56 6.24 -9.14 0.26
C ASP A 56 5.66 -8.00 -0.62
N ILE A 57 4.84 -7.13 -0.05
CA ILE A 57 4.16 -6.02 -0.73
C ILE A 57 5.07 -4.78 -0.72
N GLN A 58 5.21 -4.10 -1.85
CA GLN A 58 5.93 -2.82 -1.90
C GLN A 58 4.99 -1.67 -1.57
N VAL A 59 5.43 -0.74 -0.72
CA VAL A 59 4.60 0.39 -0.29
C VAL A 59 5.15 1.71 -0.81
N ASN A 60 4.31 2.41 -1.57
CA ASN A 60 4.56 3.76 -2.06
C ASN A 60 3.83 4.78 -1.19
N LEU A 61 4.53 5.86 -0.79
CA LEU A 61 3.99 6.88 0.11
C LEU A 61 3.71 8.17 -0.68
N LYS A 62 2.48 8.68 -0.54
CA LYS A 62 2.08 10.00 -1.05
C LYS A 62 1.73 10.92 0.13
N PRO A 63 2.72 11.53 0.81
CA PRO A 63 2.47 12.48 1.88
C PRO A 63 1.86 13.78 1.33
N GLY A 64 1.15 14.52 2.19
CA GLY A 64 0.76 15.90 1.92
C GLY A 64 -0.34 16.11 0.87
N LEU A 65 -1.25 15.15 0.70
CA LEU A 65 -2.37 15.21 -0.26
C LEU A 65 -3.45 16.27 0.07
N GLY A 66 -3.17 17.26 0.91
CA GLY A 66 -4.12 18.36 1.18
C GLY A 66 -5.13 18.08 2.29
N LYS A 67 -6.38 18.51 2.08
CA LYS A 67 -7.52 18.39 3.02
C LYS A 67 -8.23 17.04 2.87
N THR A 68 -9.02 16.65 3.88
CA THR A 68 -9.74 15.36 3.91
C THR A 68 -10.58 15.09 2.67
N SER A 69 -11.24 16.11 2.09
CA SER A 69 -12.02 15.94 0.85
C SER A 69 -11.19 15.56 -0.38
N PHE A 70 -9.93 16.00 -0.48
CA PHE A 70 -9.04 15.65 -1.58
C PHE A 70 -8.47 14.24 -1.40
N VAL A 71 -8.03 13.90 -0.18
CA VAL A 71 -7.56 12.55 0.15
C VAL A 71 -8.66 11.52 -0.08
N PHE A 72 -9.89 11.84 0.32
CA PHE A 72 -11.05 10.98 0.10
C PHE A 72 -11.39 10.81 -1.39
N GLN A 73 -11.23 11.86 -2.19
CA GLN A 73 -11.39 11.75 -3.65
C GLN A 73 -10.29 10.90 -4.28
N ALA A 74 -9.04 11.08 -3.86
CA ALA A 74 -7.91 10.26 -4.30
C ALA A 74 -8.10 8.78 -3.96
N LEU A 75 -8.71 8.49 -2.80
CA LEU A 75 -9.08 7.13 -2.42
C LEU A 75 -10.17 6.58 -3.34
N ARG A 76 -11.18 7.39 -3.67
CA ARG A 76 -12.30 6.98 -4.53
C ARG A 76 -11.89 6.81 -6.00
N SER A 77 -10.93 7.60 -6.49
CA SER A 77 -10.38 7.48 -7.85
C SER A 77 -9.41 6.30 -8.00
N GLY A 78 -8.91 5.74 -6.89
CA GLY A 78 -7.88 4.70 -6.90
C GLY A 78 -6.46 5.23 -7.03
N ASP A 79 -6.24 6.53 -6.80
CA ASP A 79 -4.89 7.12 -6.78
C ASP A 79 -4.11 6.76 -5.50
N ILE A 80 -4.84 6.41 -4.44
CA ILE A 80 -4.35 5.85 -3.18
C ILE A 80 -5.26 4.68 -2.79
N ASP A 81 -4.67 3.67 -2.16
CA ASP A 81 -5.39 2.48 -1.69
C ASP A 81 -5.77 2.60 -0.22
N ILE A 82 -4.91 3.24 0.57
CA ILE A 82 -5.05 3.33 2.03
C ILE A 82 -4.75 4.77 2.46
N TYR A 83 -5.54 5.28 3.40
CA TYR A 83 -5.24 6.50 4.12
C TYR A 83 -5.70 6.37 5.58
N PRO A 84 -4.89 6.76 6.57
CA PRO A 84 -5.33 6.83 7.96
C PRO A 84 -6.19 8.08 8.16
N GLU A 85 -7.37 7.91 8.76
CA GLU A 85 -8.27 9.02 9.08
C GLU A 85 -8.84 8.86 10.48
N PHE A 86 -9.04 9.99 11.16
CA PHE A 86 -9.60 10.01 12.50
C PHE A 86 -11.11 9.95 12.43
N THR A 87 -11.71 9.03 13.18
CA THR A 87 -13.17 8.83 13.21
C THR A 87 -13.93 10.12 13.54
N GLY A 88 -13.42 10.95 14.46
CA GLY A 88 -14.03 12.25 14.80
C GLY A 88 -14.07 13.22 13.62
N THR A 89 -13.00 13.27 12.81
CA THR A 89 -12.96 14.08 11.59
C THR A 89 -13.85 13.49 10.51
N ALA A 90 -13.83 12.16 10.33
CA ALA A 90 -14.67 11.50 9.34
C ALA A 90 -16.18 11.73 9.61
N ILE A 91 -16.63 11.59 10.86
CA ILE A 91 -18.03 11.83 11.23
C ILE A 91 -18.41 13.29 10.99
N SER A 92 -17.58 14.23 11.46
CA SER A 92 -17.86 15.66 11.32
C SER A 92 -17.87 16.12 9.86
N GLU A 93 -16.94 15.62 9.03
CA GLU A 93 -16.78 16.06 7.65
C GLU A 93 -17.80 15.38 6.71
N PHE A 94 -18.05 14.08 6.89
CA PHE A 94 -18.90 13.32 5.97
C PHE A 94 -20.36 13.22 6.43
N LEU A 95 -20.61 13.01 7.72
CA LEU A 95 -21.97 12.85 8.25
C LEU A 95 -22.57 14.19 8.70
N LYS A 96 -21.75 15.24 8.87
CA LYS A 96 -22.15 16.54 9.44
C LYS A 96 -22.85 16.43 10.80
N GLU A 97 -22.64 15.31 11.48
CA GLU A 97 -23.17 15.08 12.81
C GLU A 97 -22.15 15.58 13.82
N THR A 98 -22.57 16.49 14.69
CA THR A 98 -21.78 16.88 15.84
C THR A 98 -22.03 15.87 16.96
N ALA A 99 -20.96 15.46 17.64
CA ALA A 99 -21.07 14.53 18.77
C ALA A 99 -22.09 15.10 19.78
N LYS A 100 -23.23 14.41 19.94
CA LYS A 100 -24.24 14.78 20.93
C LYS A 100 -23.60 14.64 22.31
N LYS A 101 -23.30 15.76 22.93
CA LYS A 101 -22.84 15.81 24.32
C LYS A 101 -24.04 15.49 25.21
N HIS A 102 -24.27 14.22 25.50
CA HIS A 102 -25.14 13.82 26.60
C HIS A 102 -24.44 14.19 27.90
N ARG A 103 -24.82 15.34 28.48
CA ARG A 103 -24.48 15.74 29.83
C ARG A 103 -25.71 16.31 30.50
#